data_AF-A0A3S3NQ73-F1
#
_entry.id   AF-A0A3S3NQ73-F1
#
_cell.length_a   1.000
_cell.length_b   1.000
_cell.length_c   1.000
_cell.angle_alpha   90.00
_cell.angle_beta   90.00
_cell.angle_gamma   90.00
#
_symmetry.space_group_name_H-M   'P 1'
#
loop_
_entity.id
_entity.type
_entity.pdbx_description
1 polymer ?
#
loop_
_entity_poly.entity_id
_entity_poly.type
_entity_poly.pdbx_seq_one_letter_code
_entity_poly.pdbx_strand_id
1 'polypeptide(L)'
;MGCWGALQEDKRLLLNYSVFVGCEAALQIVAAIVLLIYVENEKASVQPRLHDIMILYPTLDETNDTKMRIDTIQTKLLCCGWDKGPEDWKQVNYTTDLPTSCCASNSNARAIDSRDIDNTDDLF
;
A
#
# COMPACT_ATOMS: atom_id res chain seq x y z
N MET A 1 -23.28 6.40 17.19
CA MET A 1 -24.59 5.72 17.01
C MET A 1 -24.81 4.53 17.95
N GLY A 2 -23.80 4.04 18.69
CA GLY A 2 -23.96 2.81 19.50
C GLY A 2 -24.78 2.92 20.79
N CYS A 3 -24.92 4.13 21.37
CA CYS A 3 -25.60 4.30 22.66
C CYS A 3 -27.10 4.67 22.52
N TRP A 4 -27.48 5.37 21.46
CA TRP A 4 -28.87 5.81 21.24
C TRP A 4 -29.76 4.73 20.61
N GLY A 5 -29.17 3.79 19.87
CA GLY A 5 -29.89 2.71 19.19
C GLY A 5 -30.43 1.62 20.12
N ALA A 6 -29.89 1.48 21.33
CA ALA A 6 -30.32 0.48 22.31
C ALA A 6 -31.56 0.91 23.12
N LEU A 7 -31.95 2.20 23.05
CA LEU A 7 -33.02 2.78 23.87
C LEU A 7 -34.37 2.92 23.12
N GLN A 8 -34.44 2.58 21.83
CA GLN A 8 -35.63 2.78 21.00
C GLN A 8 -36.12 1.45 20.40
N GLU A 9 -36.97 0.75 21.16
CA GLU A 9 -37.65 -0.49 20.72
C GLU A 9 -38.83 -0.17 19.78
N ASP A 10 -38.53 0.25 18.56
CA ASP A 10 -39.51 0.21 17.47
C ASP A 10 -39.19 -0.96 16.53
N LYS A 11 -39.97 -2.03 16.63
CA LYS A 11 -39.78 -3.29 15.88
C LYS A 11 -39.66 -3.08 14.36
N ARG A 12 -40.28 -2.02 13.83
CA ARG A 12 -40.22 -1.67 12.39
C ARG A 12 -38.90 -1.01 11.99
N LEU A 13 -38.27 -0.26 12.88
CA LEU A 13 -36.99 0.41 12.61
C LEU A 13 -35.84 -0.61 12.55
N LEU A 14 -35.85 -1.58 13.47
CA LEU A 14 -34.88 -2.69 13.51
C LEU A 14 -34.99 -3.60 12.27
N LEU A 15 -36.21 -3.91 11.82
CA LEU A 15 -36.43 -4.72 10.62
C LEU A 15 -35.88 -4.03 9.38
N ASN A 16 -36.22 -2.77 9.18
CA ASN A 16 -35.73 -1.98 8.04
C ASN A 16 -34.20 -1.87 8.05
N TYR A 17 -33.62 -1.55 9.21
CA TYR A 17 -32.17 -1.50 9.38
C TYR A 17 -31.49 -2.83 9.01
N SER A 18 -32.07 -3.97 9.43
CA SER A 18 -31.55 -5.29 9.07
C SER A 18 -31.58 -5.55 7.56
N VAL A 19 -32.59 -5.06 6.84
CA VAL A 19 -32.66 -5.18 5.37
C VAL A 19 -31.56 -4.34 4.72
N PHE A 20 -31.37 -3.09 5.14
CA PHE A 20 -30.32 -2.22 4.61
C PHE A 20 -28.92 -2.80 4.85
N VAL A 21 -28.63 -3.26 6.06
CA VAL A 21 -27.34 -3.91 6.37
C VAL A 21 -27.15 -5.20 5.58
N GLY A 22 -28.21 -5.99 5.38
CA GLY A 22 -28.17 -7.18 4.53
C GLY A 22 -27.87 -6.85 3.07
N CYS A 23 -28.47 -5.79 2.53
CA CYS A 23 -28.19 -5.30 1.18
C CYS A 23 -26.74 -4.84 1.03
N GLU A 24 -26.23 -4.06 1.98
CA GLU A 24 -24.81 -3.61 1.99
C GLU A 24 -23.85 -4.80 2.08
N ALA A 25 -24.17 -5.82 2.88
CA ALA A 25 -23.37 -7.04 2.97
C ALA A 25 -23.32 -7.79 1.62
N ALA A 26 -24.45 -7.90 0.92
CA ALA A 26 -24.50 -8.50 -0.41
C ALA A 26 -23.71 -7.67 -1.44
N LEU A 27 -23.82 -6.34 -1.40
CA LEU A 27 -23.07 -5.43 -2.27
C LEU A 27 -21.56 -5.55 -2.03
N GLN A 28 -21.11 -5.69 -0.78
CA GLN A 28 -19.70 -5.89 -0.46
C GLN A 28 -19.16 -7.19 -1.03
N ILE A 29 -19.94 -8.29 -1.00
CA ILE A 29 -19.53 -9.57 -1.61
C ILE A 29 -19.35 -9.40 -3.13
N VAL A 30 -20.30 -8.75 -3.80
CA VAL A 30 -20.20 -8.48 -5.25
C VAL A 30 -19.00 -7.58 -5.56
N ALA A 31 -18.83 -6.49 -4.80
CA ALA A 31 -17.71 -5.58 -4.95
C ALA A 31 -16.36 -6.28 -4.71
N ALA A 32 -16.27 -7.18 -3.73
CA ALA A 32 -15.07 -7.96 -3.45
C ALA A 32 -14.72 -8.89 -4.62
N ILE A 33 -15.69 -9.60 -5.19
CA ILE A 33 -15.47 -10.46 -6.37
C ILE A 33 -15.02 -9.63 -7.58
N VAL A 34 -15.70 -8.51 -7.84
CA VAL A 34 -15.32 -7.60 -8.93
C VAL A 34 -13.92 -7.04 -8.71
N LEU A 35 -13.58 -6.65 -7.48
CA LEU A 35 -12.25 -6.15 -7.14
C LEU A 35 -11.17 -7.23 -7.34
N LEU A 36 -11.44 -8.49 -6.97
CA LEU A 36 -10.50 -9.59 -7.20
C LEU A 36 -10.21 -9.77 -8.70
N ILE A 37 -11.25 -9.82 -9.52
CA ILE A 37 -11.12 -9.93 -10.99
C ILE A 37 -10.41 -8.70 -11.56
N TYR A 38 -10.75 -7.51 -11.07
CA TYR A 38 -10.15 -6.26 -11.52
C TYR A 38 -8.67 -6.23 -11.18
N VAL A 39 -8.29 -6.57 -9.94
CA VAL A 39 -6.89 -6.65 -9.52
C VAL A 39 -6.14 -7.67 -10.38
N GLU A 40 -6.69 -8.84 -10.69
CA GLU A 40 -6.05 -9.83 -11.56
C GLU A 40 -5.80 -9.32 -12.98
N ASN A 41 -6.76 -8.61 -13.57
CA ASN A 41 -6.63 -8.05 -14.91
C ASN A 41 -5.77 -6.78 -14.96
N GLU A 42 -5.78 -5.98 -13.88
CA GLU A 42 -5.09 -4.69 -13.78
C GLU A 42 -3.79 -4.72 -12.98
N LYS A 43 -3.25 -5.89 -12.58
CA LYS A 43 -1.86 -5.95 -12.09
C LYS A 43 -0.90 -5.26 -13.07
N ALA A 44 -1.17 -5.39 -14.36
CA ALA A 44 -0.47 -4.73 -15.45
C ALA A 44 -0.74 -3.21 -15.56
N SER A 45 -1.75 -2.64 -14.90
CA SER A 45 -2.12 -1.23 -14.98
C SER A 45 -1.69 -0.39 -13.77
N VAL A 46 -1.54 -1.01 -12.60
CA VAL A 46 -0.99 -0.32 -11.41
C VAL A 46 0.51 -0.11 -11.53
N GLN A 47 1.24 -1.12 -12.02
CA GLN A 47 2.70 -1.03 -12.22
C GLN A 47 3.13 0.15 -13.12
N PRO A 48 2.54 0.39 -14.31
CA PRO A 48 2.94 1.52 -15.15
C PRO A 48 2.60 2.87 -14.53
N ARG A 49 1.45 3.01 -13.85
CA ARG A 49 1.11 4.25 -13.14
C ARG A 49 2.08 4.55 -12.02
N LEU A 50 2.50 3.53 -11.28
CA LEU A 50 3.49 3.68 -10.22
C LEU A 50 4.87 4.03 -10.80
N HIS A 51 5.26 3.38 -11.90
CA HIS A 51 6.48 3.71 -12.65
C HIS A 51 6.49 5.17 -13.13
N ASP A 52 5.39 5.67 -13.70
CA ASP A 52 5.30 7.07 -14.15
C ASP A 52 5.48 8.07 -13.00
N ILE A 53 4.88 7.76 -11.85
CA ILE A 53 5.06 8.56 -10.63
C ILE A 53 6.52 8.50 -10.14
N MET A 54 7.15 7.32 -10.20
CA MET A 54 8.53 7.10 -9.76
C MET A 54 9.56 7.75 -10.70
N ILE A 55 9.28 7.88 -12.00
CA ILE A 55 10.12 8.66 -12.93
C ILE A 55 10.15 10.14 -12.54
N LEU A 56 9.02 10.68 -12.05
CA LEU A 56 8.93 12.06 -11.63
C LEU A 56 9.59 12.30 -10.27
N TYR A 57 9.71 11.28 -9.44
CA TYR A 57 10.25 11.37 -8.06
C TYR A 57 11.55 12.19 -7.91
N PRO A 58 12.57 12.06 -8.79
CA PRO A 58 13.81 12.82 -8.69
C PRO A 58 13.63 14.32 -8.97
N THR A 59 12.59 14.70 -9.72
CA THR A 59 12.28 16.09 -10.10
C THR A 59 11.39 16.81 -9.09
N LEU A 60 10.86 16.08 -8.11
CA LEU A 60 9.99 16.63 -7.08
C LEU A 60 10.80 17.19 -5.92
N ASP A 61 10.43 18.38 -5.46
CA ASP A 61 10.95 18.99 -4.24
C ASP A 61 10.61 18.14 -3.00
N GLU A 62 11.42 18.27 -1.94
CA GLU A 62 11.21 17.57 -0.66
C GLU A 62 9.87 17.89 0.00
N THR A 63 9.32 19.07 -0.26
CA THR A 63 8.02 19.52 0.25
C THR A 63 6.84 19.02 -0.59
N ASN A 64 7.09 18.30 -1.69
CA ASN A 64 6.05 17.81 -2.55
C ASN A 64 5.28 16.66 -1.89
N ASP A 65 3.95 16.80 -1.81
CA ASP A 65 3.05 15.79 -1.26
C ASP A 65 3.24 14.40 -1.89
N THR A 66 3.54 14.34 -3.18
CA THR A 66 3.73 13.07 -3.90
C THR A 66 4.98 12.35 -3.42
N LYS A 67 6.09 13.08 -3.23
CA LYS A 67 7.35 12.55 -2.71
C LYS A 67 7.18 12.03 -1.27
N MET A 68 6.56 12.85 -0.40
CA MET A 68 6.28 12.46 0.99
C MET A 68 5.38 11.23 1.11
N ARG A 69 4.37 11.09 0.23
CA ARG A 69 3.50 9.91 0.19
C ARG A 69 4.26 8.65 -0.20
N ILE A 70 5.12 8.73 -1.21
CA ILE A 70 5.96 7.60 -1.63
C ILE A 70 6.90 7.19 -0.50
N ASP A 71 7.55 8.16 0.15
CA ASP A 71 8.44 7.90 1.28
C ASP A 71 7.71 7.28 2.48
N THR A 72 6.48 7.75 2.75
CA THR A 72 5.63 7.18 3.79
C THR A 72 5.24 5.75 3.48
N ILE A 73 4.82 5.46 2.24
CA ILE A 73 4.44 4.11 1.81
C ILE A 73 5.63 3.16 1.96
N GLN A 74 6.80 3.55 1.45
CA GLN A 74 8.03 2.75 1.52
C GLN A 74 8.46 2.49 2.97
N THR A 75 8.39 3.51 3.83
CA THR A 75 8.74 3.37 5.26
C THR A 75 7.72 2.52 6.02
N LYS A 76 6.42 2.71 5.78
CA LYS A 76 5.34 2.02 6.52
C LYS A 76 5.18 0.56 6.10
N LEU A 77 5.44 0.26 4.84
CA LEU A 77 5.35 -1.10 4.29
C LEU A 77 6.72 -1.82 4.26
N LEU A 78 7.79 -1.16 4.71
CA LEU A 78 9.17 -1.68 4.68
C LEU A 78 9.55 -2.19 3.29
N CYS A 79 9.15 -1.46 2.25
CA CYS A 79 9.39 -1.80 0.85
C CYS A 79 10.21 -0.71 0.16
N CYS A 80 10.84 -1.05 -0.96
CA CYS A 80 11.62 -0.11 -1.76
C CYS A 80 11.36 -0.38 -3.24
N GLY A 81 11.18 0.67 -4.05
CA GLY A 81 10.90 0.52 -5.49
C GLY A 81 9.43 0.21 -5.80
N TRP A 82 9.17 -0.35 -6.99
CA TRP A 82 7.81 -0.62 -7.49
C TRP A 82 7.62 -2.03 -8.07
N ASP A 83 8.69 -2.73 -8.45
CA ASP A 83 8.66 -4.08 -9.04
C ASP A 83 9.84 -4.95 -8.55
N LYS A 84 11.09 -4.53 -8.79
CA LYS A 84 12.31 -5.30 -8.51
C LYS A 84 13.04 -4.89 -7.24
N GLY A 85 12.50 -3.94 -6.47
CA GLY A 85 13.11 -3.53 -5.22
C GLY A 85 14.03 -2.30 -5.38
N PRO A 86 15.14 -2.24 -4.61
CA PRO A 86 16.17 -1.21 -4.74
C PRO A 86 16.72 -0.99 -6.16
N GLU A 87 16.72 -2.04 -6.99
CA GLU A 87 17.22 -2.03 -8.36
C GLU A 87 16.42 -1.13 -9.30
N ASP A 88 15.15 -0.90 -8.97
CA ASP A 88 14.25 -0.03 -9.73
C ASP A 88 14.75 1.42 -9.77
N TRP A 89 15.38 1.89 -8.68
CA TRP A 89 15.91 3.25 -8.58
C TRP A 89 17.06 3.54 -9.55
N LYS A 90 17.78 2.50 -9.99
CA LYS A 90 18.83 2.63 -11.01
C LYS A 90 18.26 3.05 -12.37
N GLN A 91 17.00 2.71 -12.65
CA GLN A 91 16.35 3.02 -13.93
C GLN A 91 15.92 4.49 -14.02
N VAL A 92 15.73 5.17 -12.89
CA VAL A 92 15.31 6.59 -12.81
C VAL A 92 16.45 7.54 -12.46
N ASN A 93 17.71 7.14 -12.75
CA ASN A 93 18.93 7.91 -12.45
C ASN A 93 19.15 8.22 -10.95
N TYR A 94 18.53 7.47 -10.04
CA TYR A 94 18.93 7.39 -8.63
C TYR A 94 20.02 6.31 -8.50
N THR A 95 21.17 6.55 -9.13
CA THR A 95 22.25 5.56 -9.30
C THR A 95 23.24 5.54 -8.13
N THR A 96 23.34 6.61 -7.36
CA THR A 96 24.40 6.77 -6.34
C THR A 96 23.88 6.65 -4.91
N ASP A 97 22.64 7.07 -4.66
CA ASP A 97 22.02 7.06 -3.34
C ASP A 97 20.58 6.58 -3.46
N LEU A 98 20.14 5.66 -2.60
CA LEU A 98 18.73 5.30 -2.47
C LEU A 98 17.98 6.41 -1.71
N PRO A 99 16.68 6.57 -1.92
CA PRO A 99 15.90 7.47 -1.09
C PRO A 99 15.97 7.03 0.37
N THR A 100 16.00 7.99 1.29
CA THR A 100 16.09 7.73 2.74
C THR A 100 14.95 6.82 3.24
N SER A 101 13.79 6.86 2.57
CA SER A 101 12.62 6.01 2.85
C SER A 101 12.84 4.52 2.56
N CYS A 102 13.82 4.17 1.73
CA CYS A 102 14.22 2.79 1.47
C CYS A 102 15.25 2.24 2.49
N CYS A 103 15.87 3.11 3.29
CA CYS A 103 16.88 2.70 4.26
C CYS A 103 16.22 2.47 5.62
N ALA A 104 16.13 1.22 6.07
CA ALA A 104 15.85 0.95 7.48
C ALA A 104 16.98 1.57 8.32
N SER A 105 16.62 2.26 9.41
CA SER A 105 17.56 2.90 10.34
C SER A 105 18.47 1.86 11.03
N ASN A 106 19.45 1.33 10.30
CA ASN A 106 20.65 0.73 10.83
C ASN A 106 21.79 1.17 9.92
N SER A 107 22.70 1.90 10.53
CA SER A 107 23.73 2.76 9.98
C SER A 107 24.87 2.03 9.25
N ASN A 108 24.55 1.08 8.35
CA ASN A 108 25.49 0.43 7.42
C ASN A 108 24.82 -0.21 6.19
N ALA A 109 23.57 0.14 5.85
CA ALA A 109 22.87 -0.44 4.70
C ALA A 109 23.38 0.13 3.36
N ARG A 110 24.54 -0.37 2.88
CA ARG A 110 24.71 -0.54 1.43
C ARG A 110 23.64 -1.53 0.97
N ALA A 111 23.03 -1.26 -0.18
CA ALA A 111 21.96 -2.06 -0.82
C ALA A 111 21.97 -3.53 -0.38
N ILE A 112 21.12 -3.87 0.59
CA ILE A 112 20.90 -5.27 0.96
C ILE A 112 20.05 -5.87 -0.15
N ASP A 113 20.70 -6.73 -0.92
CA ASP A 113 20.09 -7.60 -1.92
C ASP A 113 19.18 -8.61 -1.22
N SER A 114 18.02 -8.93 -1.81
CA SER A 114 17.04 -9.89 -1.28
C SER A 114 17.58 -11.32 -1.10
N ARG A 115 18.87 -11.56 -1.40
CA ARG A 115 19.60 -12.80 -1.13
C ARG A 115 20.18 -12.90 0.30
N ASP A 116 20.16 -11.85 1.10
CA ASP A 116 20.69 -11.88 2.49
C ASP A 116 19.64 -12.19 3.57
N ILE A 117 18.34 -12.21 3.24
CA ILE A 117 17.25 -12.43 4.23
C ILE A 117 17.05 -13.94 4.53
N ASP A 118 17.63 -14.84 3.75
CA ASP A 118 17.49 -16.29 3.95
C ASP A 118 18.51 -16.88 4.97
N ASN A 119 19.35 -16.03 5.59
CA ASN A 119 20.46 -16.49 6.45
C ASN A 119 20.39 -15.98 7.91
N THR A 120 19.26 -15.41 8.32
CA THR A 120 19.06 -14.95 9.71
C THR A 120 18.27 -15.91 10.61
N ASP A 121 17.96 -17.12 10.13
CA ASP A 121 17.38 -18.18 10.96
C ASP A 121 18.43 -18.99 11.76
N ASP A 122 19.73 -18.66 11.67
CA ASP A 122 20.83 -19.44 12.27
C ASP A 122 21.64 -18.70 13.36
N LEU A 123 21.09 -17.67 14.02
CA LEU A 123 21.77 -17.05 15.18
C LEU A 123 20.81 -16.72 16.34
N PHE A 124 20.48 -17.80 17.07
CA PHE A 124 19.92 -17.91 18.43
C PHE A 124 18.45 -17.51 18.66
#